data_AF-A0A1S9BQZ2-F1
#
_entry.id   AF-A0A1S9BQZ2-F1
#
_cell.length_a   1.000
_cell.length_b   1.000
_cell.length_c   1.000
_cell.angle_alpha   90.00
_cell.angle_beta   90.00
_cell.angle_gamma   90.00
#
_symmetry.space_group_name_H-M   'P 1'
#
loop_
_entity.id
_entity.type
_entity.pdbx_description
1 polymer ?
#
loop_
_entity_poly.entity_id
_entity_poly.type
_entity_poly.pdbx_seq_one_letter_code
_entity_poly.pdbx_strand_id
1 'polypeptide(L)'
;MSYYEKTLLRKWVMSGHSPYQNPGSRYLCPGSHDGYDFIKLYRMDKEIQRDMKGMSKKEQKAYLMEYMGWRDDEPSEDGTGFSEPSEWDQDHPFDL
;
A
#
# COMPACT_ATOMS: atom_id res chain seq x y z
N MET A 1 -22.98 -13.12 3.20
CA MET A 1 -21.73 -13.87 3.40
C MET A 1 -21.90 -15.28 2.82
N SER A 2 -21.10 -15.64 1.81
CA SER A 2 -21.17 -16.91 1.08
C SER A 2 -20.75 -18.11 1.95
N TYR A 3 -21.13 -19.34 1.57
CA TYR A 3 -20.67 -20.57 2.23
C TYR A 3 -19.14 -20.67 2.27
N TYR A 4 -18.48 -20.24 1.18
CA TYR A 4 -17.03 -20.19 1.11
C TYR A 4 -16.44 -19.23 2.15
N GLU A 5 -16.99 -18.02 2.26
CA GLU A 5 -16.53 -17.01 3.21
C GLU A 5 -16.74 -17.45 4.66
N LYS A 6 -17.85 -18.15 4.95
CA LYS A 6 -18.09 -18.77 6.27
C LYS A 6 -17.02 -19.82 6.59
N THR A 7 -16.65 -20.63 5.61
CA THR A 7 -15.60 -21.64 5.78
C THR A 7 -14.23 -21.00 5.98
N LEU A 8 -13.93 -19.93 5.24
CA LEU A 8 -12.70 -19.15 5.38
C LEU A 8 -12.60 -18.53 6.79
N LEU A 9 -13.66 -17.87 7.25
CA LEU A 9 -13.72 -17.28 8.59
C LEU A 9 -13.55 -18.34 9.68
N ARG A 10 -14.20 -19.50 9.53
CA ARG A 10 -14.03 -20.61 10.49
C ARG A 10 -12.58 -21.08 10.57
N LYS A 11 -11.91 -21.25 9.42
CA LYS A 11 -10.48 -21.62 9.40
C LYS A 11 -9.60 -20.59 10.10
N TRP A 12 -9.87 -19.31 9.85
CA TRP A 12 -9.19 -18.19 10.49
C TRP A 12 -9.36 -18.18 12.01
N VAL A 13 -10.59 -18.37 12.50
CA VAL A 13 -10.87 -18.47 13.93
C VAL A 13 -10.24 -19.72 14.55
N MET A 14 -10.29 -20.86 13.85
CA MET A 14 -9.65 -22.10 14.30
C MET A 14 -8.13 -22.00 14.43
N SER A 15 -7.47 -21.14 13.66
CA SER A 15 -6.04 -20.87 13.81
C SER A 15 -5.72 -19.89 14.94
N GLY A 16 -6.71 -19.50 15.75
CA GLY A 16 -6.53 -18.66 16.95
C GLY A 16 -6.67 -17.16 16.72
N HIS A 17 -7.12 -16.73 15.53
CA HIS A 17 -7.31 -15.31 15.23
C HIS A 17 -8.71 -14.81 15.57
N SER A 18 -8.82 -13.52 15.87
CA SER A 18 -10.13 -12.87 16.05
C SER A 18 -10.81 -12.62 14.70
N PRO A 19 -12.13 -12.80 14.57
CA PRO A 19 -12.89 -12.39 13.38
C PRO A 19 -12.68 -10.92 12.99
N TYR A 20 -12.48 -10.07 13.99
CA TYR A 20 -12.31 -8.63 13.84
C TYR A 20 -10.84 -8.22 13.68
N GLN A 21 -9.91 -9.19 13.75
CA GLN A 21 -8.50 -8.92 13.54
C GLN A 21 -8.26 -8.56 12.07
N ASN A 22 -7.46 -7.52 11.88
CA ASN A 22 -6.97 -7.11 10.58
C ASN A 22 -5.67 -7.88 10.26
N PRO A 23 -5.64 -8.81 9.28
CA PRO A 23 -4.42 -9.53 8.89
C PRO A 23 -3.45 -8.69 8.05
N GLY A 24 -3.81 -7.46 7.68
CA GLY A 24 -3.18 -6.72 6.59
C GLY A 24 -3.72 -7.16 5.22
N SER A 25 -3.87 -6.21 4.30
CA SER A 25 -4.13 -6.52 2.89
C SER A 25 -2.85 -6.97 2.20
N ARG A 26 -2.99 -7.78 1.15
CA ARG A 26 -1.87 -8.14 0.26
C ARG A 26 -1.40 -6.98 -0.63
N TYR A 27 -2.29 -6.05 -0.96
CA TYR A 27 -2.04 -5.00 -1.95
C TYR A 27 -2.07 -3.59 -1.38
N LEU A 28 -2.75 -3.39 -0.26
CA LEU A 28 -2.89 -2.09 0.37
C LEU A 28 -1.79 -1.86 1.41
N CYS A 29 -1.47 -0.59 1.64
CA CYS A 29 -0.47 -0.17 2.62
C CYS A 29 -1.02 -0.36 4.06
N PRO A 30 -0.21 -0.91 4.99
CA PRO A 30 -0.55 -0.93 6.42
C PRO A 30 -0.97 0.46 6.93
N GLY A 31 -1.98 0.53 7.80
CA GLY A 31 -2.49 1.82 8.32
C GLY A 31 -3.65 2.42 7.51
N SER A 32 -3.77 2.11 6.21
CA SER A 32 -4.88 2.63 5.39
C SER A 32 -6.23 1.98 5.69
N HIS A 33 -6.22 0.81 6.34
CA HIS A 33 -7.38 -0.07 6.45
C HIS A 33 -7.58 -0.66 7.84
N ASP A 34 -7.03 -0.04 8.89
CA ASP A 34 -7.00 -0.60 10.25
C ASP A 34 -8.40 -0.88 10.84
N GLY A 35 -9.44 -0.22 10.32
CA GLY A 35 -10.84 -0.46 10.69
C GLY A 35 -11.52 -1.64 9.98
N TYR A 36 -10.82 -2.37 9.10
CA TYR A 36 -11.41 -3.46 8.33
C TYR A 36 -11.18 -4.83 8.99
N ASP A 37 -12.24 -5.64 8.98
CA ASP A 37 -12.18 -7.03 9.42
C ASP A 37 -11.56 -7.95 8.35
N PHE A 38 -11.23 -9.17 8.76
CA PHE A 38 -10.64 -10.19 7.89
C PHE A 38 -11.44 -10.40 6.58
N ILE A 39 -12.77 -10.45 6.66
CA ILE A 39 -13.62 -10.75 5.50
C ILE A 39 -13.68 -9.57 4.54
N LYS A 40 -13.73 -8.35 5.06
CA LYS A 40 -13.75 -7.14 4.27
C LYS A 40 -12.44 -6.98 3.50
N LEU A 41 -11.30 -7.18 4.16
CA LEU A 41 -10.00 -7.19 3.49
C LEU A 41 -9.89 -8.30 2.45
N TYR A 42 -10.33 -9.52 2.79
CA TYR A 42 -10.33 -10.63 1.84
C TYR A 42 -11.14 -10.30 0.57
N ARG A 43 -12.31 -9.65 0.71
CA ARG A 43 -13.12 -9.24 -0.45
C ARG A 43 -12.42 -8.21 -1.31
N MET A 44 -11.83 -7.19 -0.69
CA MET A 44 -11.09 -6.14 -1.40
C MET A 44 -9.91 -6.74 -2.17
N ASP A 45 -9.12 -7.60 -1.54
CA ASP A 45 -7.99 -8.26 -2.20
C ASP A 45 -8.44 -9.13 -3.39
N LYS A 46 -9.61 -9.77 -3.28
CA LYS A 46 -10.19 -10.55 -4.38
C LYS A 46 -10.67 -9.68 -5.53
N GLU A 47 -11.19 -8.50 -5.26
CA GLU A 47 -11.60 -7.51 -6.26
C GLU A 47 -10.39 -6.97 -7.01
N ILE A 48 -9.40 -6.47 -6.27
CA ILE A 48 -8.12 -6.00 -6.82
C ILE A 48 -7.45 -7.10 -7.67
N GLN A 49 -7.44 -8.34 -7.19
CA GLN A 49 -6.90 -9.47 -7.95
C GLN A 49 -7.69 -9.75 -9.25
N ARG A 50 -9.01 -9.54 -9.24
CA ARG A 50 -9.86 -9.74 -10.43
C ARG A 50 -9.62 -8.64 -11.47
N ASP A 51 -9.48 -7.40 -11.02
CA ASP A 51 -9.25 -6.25 -11.90
C ASP A 51 -7.87 -6.34 -12.54
N MET A 52 -6.86 -6.74 -11.75
CA MET A 52 -5.50 -6.97 -12.26
C MET A 52 -5.35 -8.22 -13.14
N LYS A 53 -6.42 -9.01 -13.33
CA LYS A 53 -6.34 -10.27 -14.08
C LYS A 53 -6.14 -9.98 -15.57
N GLY A 54 -4.97 -10.35 -16.09
CA GLY A 54 -4.61 -10.16 -17.50
C GLY A 54 -3.77 -8.91 -17.76
N MET A 55 -3.56 -8.08 -16.75
CA MET A 55 -2.61 -6.95 -16.80
C MET A 55 -1.16 -7.45 -16.70
N SER A 56 -0.26 -6.80 -17.41
CA SER A 56 1.19 -6.93 -17.23
C SER A 56 1.64 -6.36 -15.89
N LYS A 57 2.84 -6.72 -15.42
CA LYS A 57 3.38 -6.20 -14.14
C LYS A 57 3.42 -4.67 -14.07
N LYS A 58 3.67 -3.99 -15.21
CA LYS A 58 3.69 -2.52 -15.29
C LYS A 58 2.29 -1.94 -15.11
N GLU A 59 1.31 -2.52 -15.80
CA GLU A 59 -0.10 -2.12 -15.69
C GLU A 59 -0.66 -2.41 -14.30
N GLN A 60 -0.28 -3.54 -13.67
CA GLN A 60 -0.65 -3.84 -12.29
C GLN A 60 -0.10 -2.80 -11.31
N LYS A 61 1.17 -2.39 -11.48
CA LYS A 61 1.76 -1.32 -10.66
C LYS A 61 0.99 -0.01 -10.86
N ALA A 62 0.73 0.38 -12.10
CA ALA A 62 -0.02 1.59 -12.42
C ALA A 62 -1.43 1.58 -11.80
N TYR A 63 -2.15 0.46 -11.95
CA TYR A 63 -3.48 0.26 -11.35
C TYR A 63 -3.43 0.38 -9.82
N LEU A 64 -2.45 -0.25 -9.15
CA LEU A 64 -2.33 -0.15 -7.69
C LEU A 64 -1.97 1.26 -7.23
N MET A 65 -1.10 1.97 -7.96
CA MET A 65 -0.78 3.37 -7.65
C MET A 65 -2.02 4.25 -7.77
N GLU A 66 -2.76 4.14 -8.87
CA GLU A 66 -4.01 4.87 -9.08
C GLU A 66 -5.07 4.53 -8.02
N TYR A 67 -5.25 3.24 -7.71
CA TYR A 67 -6.18 2.77 -6.67
C TYR A 67 -5.88 3.37 -5.30
N MET A 68 -4.60 3.53 -4.98
CA MET A 68 -4.14 4.12 -3.71
C MET A 68 -4.14 5.66 -3.74
N GLY A 69 -4.48 6.29 -4.87
CA GLY A 69 -4.43 7.74 -5.05
C GLY A 69 -3.03 8.31 -5.25
N TRP A 70 -2.05 7.45 -5.53
CA TRP A 70 -0.68 7.85 -5.87
C TRP A 70 -0.66 8.16 -7.36
N ARG A 71 -0.56 9.45 -7.71
CA ARG A 71 -0.20 9.84 -9.07
C ARG A 71 1.31 9.83 -9.19
N ASP A 72 1.82 9.25 -10.26
CA ASP A 72 3.22 9.40 -10.69
C ASP A 72 3.38 10.82 -11.27
N ASP A 73 3.05 11.84 -10.47
CA ASP A 73 3.35 13.24 -10.79
C ASP A 73 4.81 13.47 -10.41
N GLU A 74 5.73 12.94 -11.22
CA GLU A 74 7.02 13.55 -11.57
C GLU A 74 7.88 12.52 -12.33
N PRO A 75 8.40 12.85 -13.53
CA PRO A 75 9.61 12.18 -13.97
C PRO A 75 10.66 12.48 -12.89
N SER A 76 11.22 11.45 -12.28
CA SER A 76 12.47 11.60 -11.54
C SER A 76 13.54 12.01 -12.55
N GLU A 77 13.60 13.30 -12.87
CA GLU A 77 14.75 13.90 -13.52
C GLU A 77 15.92 13.79 -12.54
N ASP A 78 17.06 13.40 -13.07
CA ASP A 78 18.34 13.36 -12.39
C ASP A 78 18.54 14.59 -11.50
N GLY A 79 18.61 14.37 -10.20
CA GLY A 79 18.84 15.41 -9.20
C GLY A 79 19.91 14.98 -8.23
N THR A 80 21.16 14.91 -8.70
CA THR A 80 22.35 15.17 -7.86
C THR A 80 22.21 16.56 -7.25
N GLY A 81 21.39 16.68 -6.22
CA GLY A 81 21.32 17.82 -5.33
C GLY A 81 22.34 17.64 -4.22
N PHE A 82 23.63 17.58 -4.56
CA PHE A 82 24.62 18.13 -3.65
C PHE A 82 24.26 19.62 -3.57
N SER A 83 23.58 20.03 -2.51
CA SER A 83 23.30 21.44 -2.27
C SER A 83 24.64 22.16 -2.29
N GLU A 84 24.91 22.94 -3.34
CA GLU A 84 26.02 23.88 -3.30
C GLU A 84 25.76 24.77 -2.07
N PRO A 85 26.71 24.85 -1.11
CA PRO A 85 26.57 25.73 0.03
C PRO A 85 26.34 27.15 -0.49
N SER A 86 25.35 27.84 0.07
CA SER A 86 25.16 29.25 -0.26
C SER A 86 26.41 30.05 0.13
N GLU A 87 26.69 31.19 -0.49
CA GLU A 87 27.81 32.07 -0.06
C GLU A 87 27.74 32.39 1.44
N TRP A 88 26.53 32.44 2.02
CA TRP A 88 26.30 32.60 3.46
C TRP A 88 26.86 31.44 4.30
N ASP A 89 26.77 30.20 3.81
CA ASP A 89 27.30 29.02 4.50
C ASP A 89 28.83 28.91 4.39
N GLN A 90 29.45 29.58 3.40
CA GLN A 90 30.91 29.66 3.29
C GLN A 90 31.50 30.62 4.33
N ASP A 91 30.82 31.73 4.60
CA ASP A 91 31.28 32.73 5.57
C ASP A 91 30.95 32.37 7.04
N HIS A 92 30.00 31.45 7.28
CA HIS A 92 29.56 31.09 8.64
C HIS A 92 29.42 29.57 8.85
N PRO A 93 30.52 28.80 8.87
CA PRO A 93 30.47 27.34 8.92
C PRO A 93 30.00 26.70 10.25
N PHE A 94 29.75 27.48 11.32
CA PHE A 94 29.49 26.93 12.66
C PHE A 94 28.42 27.65 13.50
N ASP A 95 27.63 28.57 12.95
CA ASP A 95 26.56 29.22 13.73
C ASP A 95 25.25 28.42 13.63
N LEU A 96 25.06 27.53 14.61
CA LEU A 96 23.82 26.81 14.94
C LEU A 96 23.07 27.50 16.08
#